data_AF-A0A0B7HFI3-F1
#
_entry.id   AF-A0A0B7HFI3-F1
#
_cell.length_a   1.000
_cell.length_b   1.000
_cell.length_c   1.000
_cell.angle_alpha   90.00
_cell.angle_beta   90.00
_cell.angle_gamma   90.00
#
_symmetry.space_group_name_H-M   'P 1'
#
loop_
_entity.id
_entity.type
_entity.pdbx_description
1 polymer ?
#
loop_
_entity_poly.entity_id
_entity_poly.type
_entity_poly.pdbx_seq_one_letter_code
_entity_poly.pdbx_strand_id
1 'polypeptide(L)' 'MFLIYLPFPVGKNSKMLPTKVSSDAYTYTYEYEFDKEGYVTKITENYENTRNKEKYVTTIEINY' A
#
# COMPACT_ATOMS: atom_id res chain seq x y z
N MET A 1 11.66 -10.92 -12.65
CA MET A 1 10.70 -11.34 -11.61
C MET A 1 11.13 -10.69 -10.30
N PHE A 2 10.59 -9.52 -9.97
CA PHE A 2 10.88 -8.83 -8.71
C PHE A 2 9.84 -9.25 -7.67
N LEU A 3 10.28 -9.96 -6.63
CA LEU A 3 9.46 -10.32 -5.47
C LEU A 3 9.45 -9.14 -4.50
N ILE A 4 8.28 -8.53 -4.29
CA ILE A 4 8.06 -7.58 -3.20
C ILE A 4 7.99 -8.41 -1.91
N TYR A 5 9.08 -8.43 -1.15
CA TYR A 5 9.15 -9.09 0.16
C TYR A 5 8.50 -8.17 1.20
N LEU A 6 7.21 -8.33 1.46
CA LEU A 6 6.54 -7.65 2.58
C LEU A 6 6.90 -8.38 3.88
N PRO A 7 7.60 -7.76 4.84
CA PRO A 7 8.11 -8.40 6.05
C PRO A 7 7.03 -8.60 7.13
N PHE A 8 5.77 -8.69 6.74
CA PHE A 8 4.66 -8.93 7.66
C PHE A 8 4.25 -10.40 7.58
N PRO A 9 3.89 -11.05 8.72
CA PRO A 9 3.32 -12.38 8.67
C PRO A 9 2.17 -12.34 7.67
N VAL A 10 2.25 -13.19 6.64
CA VAL A 10 1.22 -13.37 5.62
C VAL A 10 -0.03 -13.94 6.30
N GLY A 11 -0.75 -13.06 6.99
CA GLY A 11 -2.10 -13.29 7.44
C GLY A 11 -2.96 -13.59 6.23
N LYS A 12 -4.04 -14.35 6.45
CA LYS A 12 -5.04 -14.68 5.43
C LYS A 12 -5.31 -13.43 4.57
N ASN A 13 -5.17 -13.56 3.25
CA ASN A 13 -5.52 -12.51 2.30
C ASN A 13 -6.86 -11.87 2.73
N SER A 14 -6.84 -10.59 3.03
CA SER A 14 -8.06 -9.85 3.32
C SER A 14 -8.95 -9.91 2.08
N LYS A 15 -10.26 -10.11 2.28
CA LYS A 15 -11.22 -10.02 1.17
C LYS A 15 -11.28 -8.62 0.55
N MET A 16 -10.72 -7.62 1.23
CA MET A 16 -10.70 -6.21 0.82
C MET A 16 -9.30 -5.61 0.96
N LEU A 17 -8.89 -4.79 0.00
CA LEU A 17 -7.62 -4.08 0.04
C LEU A 17 -7.64 -3.03 1.16
N PRO A 18 -6.57 -2.91 1.96
CA PRO A 18 -6.51 -1.96 3.06
C PRO A 18 -6.35 -0.53 2.55
N THR A 19 -7.25 0.37 2.90
CA THR A 19 -7.13 1.79 2.50
C THR A 19 -6.28 2.62 3.46
N LYS A 20 -6.14 2.18 4.71
CA LYS A 20 -5.36 2.87 5.74
C LYS A 20 -4.83 1.89 6.77
N VAL A 21 -3.55 2.01 7.10
CA VAL A 21 -2.90 1.31 8.21
C VAL A 21 -2.20 2.36 9.08
N SER A 22 -2.61 2.48 10.34
CA SER A 22 -2.03 3.46 11.26
C SER A 22 -1.54 2.81 12.54
N SER A 23 -0.46 3.35 13.07
CA SER A 23 0.09 3.09 14.40
C SER A 23 0.36 4.44 15.08
N ASP A 24 0.74 4.43 16.35
CA ASP A 24 1.05 5.66 17.11
C ASP A 24 2.17 6.50 16.46
N ALA A 25 3.07 5.84 15.71
CA ALA A 25 4.24 6.47 15.11
C ALA A 25 4.10 6.78 13.60
N TYR A 26 3.16 6.16 12.90
CA TYR A 26 3.07 6.28 11.45
C TYR A 26 1.66 6.01 10.92
N THR A 27 1.35 6.55 9.76
CA THR A 27 0.14 6.29 8.98
C THR A 27 0.53 5.99 7.55
N TYR A 28 0.03 4.87 7.02
CA TYR A 28 0.03 4.54 5.61
C TYR A 28 -1.39 4.68 5.07
N THR A 29 -1.55 5.39 3.96
CA THR A 29 -2.83 5.48 3.22
C THR A 29 -2.59 4.97 1.81
N TYR A 30 -3.47 4.11 1.33
CA TYR A 30 -3.34 3.45 0.05
C TYR A 30 -4.47 3.88 -0.89
N GLU A 31 -4.10 4.28 -2.10
CA GLU A 31 -5.02 4.54 -3.20
C GLU A 31 -4.73 3.53 -4.31
N TYR A 32 -5.79 3.03 -4.93
CA TYR A 32 -5.72 1.96 -5.92
C TYR A 32 -6.38 2.41 -7.22
N GLU A 33 -5.71 2.20 -8.34
CA GLU A 33 -6.34 2.25 -9.66
C GLU A 33 -6.58 0.83 -10.15
N PHE A 34 -7.73 0.64 -10.81
CA PHE A 34 -8.16 -0.66 -11.32
C PHE A 34 -8.32 -0.58 -12.82
N ASP A 35 -8.07 -1.69 -13.51
CA ASP A 35 -8.45 -1.85 -14.91
C ASP A 35 -9.96 -2.12 -15.08
N LYS A 36 -10.38 -2.24 -16.34
CA LYS A 36 -11.76 -2.56 -16.72
C LYS A 36 -12.27 -3.92 -16.23
N GLU A 37 -11.37 -4.82 -15.85
CA GLU A 37 -11.67 -6.17 -15.38
C GLU A 37 -11.68 -6.25 -13.84
N GLY A 38 -11.29 -5.16 -13.17
CA GLY A 38 -11.28 -5.02 -11.72
C GLY A 38 -9.95 -5.42 -11.06
N TYR A 39 -8.87 -5.58 -11.84
CA TYR A 39 -7.54 -5.85 -11.30
C TYR A 39 -6.80 -4.56 -10.98
N VAL A 40 -5.98 -4.58 -9.93
CA VAL A 40 -5.20 -3.41 -9.48
C VAL A 40 -4.04 -3.18 -10.44
N THR A 41 -4.03 -2.03 -11.11
CA THR A 41 -2.94 -1.63 -12.02
C THR A 41 -1.96 -0.67 -11.37
N LYS A 42 -2.38 0.04 -10.33
CA LYS A 42 -1.52 1.02 -9.64
C LYS A 42 -1.87 1.12 -8.16
N ILE A 43 -0.84 1.23 -7.34
CA ILE A 43 -0.95 1.47 -5.90
C ILE A 43 -0.17 2.73 -5.57
N THR A 44 -0.84 3.71 -4.96
CA THR A 44 -0.19 4.89 -4.39
C THR A 44 -0.20 4.75 -2.87
N GLU A 45 0.97 4.56 -2.28
CA GLU A 45 1.18 4.53 -0.84
C GLU A 45 1.63 5.92 -0.37
N ASN A 46 0.85 6.49 0.55
CA ASN A 46 1.16 7.74 1.23
C ASN A 46 1.55 7.40 2.67
N TYR A 47 2.85 7.50 2.96
CA TYR A 47 3.38 7.38 4.30
C TYR A 47 3.45 8.75 4.97
N GLU A 48 3.02 8.79 6.23
CA GLU A 48 3.19 9.93 7.11
C GLU A 48 3.69 9.46 8.48
N ASN A 49 4.84 9.98 8.90
CA ASN A 49 5.38 9.76 10.24
C ASN A 49 4.85 10.83 11.19
N THR A 50 4.14 10.42 12.23
CA THR A 50 3.50 11.34 13.18
C THR A 50 4.50 12.02 14.11
N ARG A 51 5.71 11.46 14.27
CA ARG A 51 6.72 11.95 15.22
C ARG A 51 7.64 13.00 14.63
N ASN A 52 8.08 12.82 13.39
CA ASN A 52 9.01 13.74 12.72
C ASN A 52 8.40 14.48 11.52
N LYS A 53 7.10 14.26 11.23
CA LYS A 53 6.35 14.85 10.10
C LYS A 53 6.94 14.53 8.72
N GLU A 54 7.76 13.49 8.61
CA GLU A 54 8.22 12.99 7.32
C GLU A 54 7.06 12.42 6.51
N LYS A 55 7.06 12.70 5.21
CA LYS A 55 6.06 12.20 4.26
C LYS A 55 6.77 11.60 3.06
N TYR A 56 6.36 10.39 2.68
CA TYR A 56 6.83 9.73 1.47
C TYR A 56 5.62 9.30 0.65
N VAL A 57 5.72 9.48 -0.66
CA VAL A 57 4.75 8.98 -1.61
C VAL A 57 5.44 7.97 -2.50
N THR A 58 4.95 6.74 -2.48
CA THR A 58 5.46 5.65 -3.30
C THR A 58 4.38 5.23 -4.27
N THR A 59 4.70 5.20 -5.55
CA THR A 59 3.80 4.68 -6.59
C THR A 59 4.35 3.38 -7.12
N ILE A 60 3.50 2.35 -7.14
CA ILE A 60 3.80 1.02 -7.67
C ILE A 60 2.87 0.77 -8.83
N GLU A 61 3.43 0.68 -10.03
CA GLU A 61 2.71 0.27 -11.24
C GLU A 61 2.84 -1.23 -11.44
N ILE A 62 1.71 -1.90 -11.62
CA ILE A 62 1.63 -3.35 -11.81
C ILE A 62 1.38 -3.60 -13.30
N ASN A 63 2.42 -4.08 -13.99
CA ASN A 63 2.34 -4.53 -15.37
C ASN A 63 2.25 -6.07 -15.38
N TYR A 64 1.20 -6.60 -16.00
CA TYR A 64 0.92 -8.02 -16.13
C TYR A 64 1.64 -8.66 -17.33
#